data_AF-A0A0G0LPM6-F1
#
_entry.id   AF-A0A0G0LPM6-F1
#
_cell.length_a   1.000
_cell.length_b   1.000
_cell.length_c   1.000
_cell.angle_alpha   90.00
_cell.angle_beta   90.00
_cell.angle_gamma   90.00
#
_symmetry.space_group_name_H-M   'P 1'
#
loop_
_entity.id
_entity.type
_entity.pdbx_description
1 polymer ?
#
loop_
_entity_poly.entity_id
_entity_poly.type
_entity_poly.pdbx_seq_one_letter_code
_entity_poly.pdbx_strand_id
1 'polypeptide(L)'
;MIIVAVLFYFWEKARIGLAIAFIALLAAFGLEVSQNDWDLQKLWETKSFQESKLSRDTAGNILFDKLGNITTDSTLGKTADEYNCDDFSTQSDAQIFFEKVGGTGNDINRLDGDKDGEACESLPLGTN
;
A
#
# COMPACT_ATOMS: atom_id res chain seq x y z
N MET A 1 11.76 -57.28 11.61
CA MET A 1 12.63 -56.37 10.83
C MET A 1 11.87 -55.51 9.82
N ILE A 2 11.03 -56.07 8.93
CA ILE A 2 10.28 -55.30 7.91
C ILE A 2 9.37 -54.22 8.52
N ILE A 3 8.58 -54.56 9.55
CA ILE A 3 7.69 -53.61 10.24
C ILE A 3 8.47 -52.42 10.82
N VAL A 4 9.64 -52.67 11.42
CA VAL A 4 10.51 -51.63 11.99
C VAL A 4 11.06 -50.71 10.89
N ALA A 5 11.46 -51.26 9.74
CA ALA A 5 11.93 -50.47 8.60
C ALA A 5 10.83 -49.57 8.01
N VAL A 6 9.60 -50.08 7.90
CA VAL A 6 8.43 -49.30 7.45
C VAL A 6 8.13 -48.16 8.43
N LEU A 7 8.15 -48.42 9.73
CA LEU A 7 7.96 -47.38 10.75
C LEU A 7 9.05 -46.31 10.69
N PHE A 8 10.31 -46.69 10.50
CA PHE A 8 11.42 -45.75 10.35
C PHE A 8 11.26 -44.86 9.12
N TYR A 9 10.84 -45.44 7.99
CA TYR A 9 10.55 -44.71 6.76
C TYR A 9 9.47 -43.64 6.97
N PHE A 10 8.33 -44.01 7.58
CA PHE A 10 7.26 -43.05 7.85
C PHE A 10 7.68 -41.98 8.87
N TRP A 11 8.45 -42.35 9.90
CA TRP A 11 8.92 -41.40 10.92
C TRP A 11 9.94 -40.39 10.38
N GLU A 12 10.80 -40.79 9.43
CA GLU A 12 11.71 -39.89 8.73
C GLU A 12 10.94 -38.90 7.83
N LYS A 13 9.96 -39.39 7.05
CA LYS A 13 9.10 -38.53 6.23
C LYS A 13 8.28 -37.55 7.07
N ALA A 14 7.76 -37.98 8.21
CA ALA A 14 7.03 -37.11 9.14
C ALA A 14 7.93 -36.00 9.71
N ARG A 15 9.19 -36.32 10.07
CA ARG A 15 10.16 -35.33 10.56
C ARG A 15 10.55 -34.31 9.49
N ILE A 16 10.75 -34.75 8.26
CA ILE A 16 11.01 -33.83 7.13
C ILE A 16 9.80 -32.92 6.91
N GLY A 17 8.58 -33.46 6.94
CA GLY A 17 7.35 -32.68 6.83
C GLY A 17 7.22 -31.62 7.93
N LEU A 18 7.50 -31.99 9.17
CA LEU A 18 7.52 -31.05 10.31
C LEU A 18 8.57 -29.95 10.14
N ALA A 19 9.77 -30.27 9.64
CA ALA A 19 10.81 -29.28 9.41
C ALA A 19 10.40 -28.28 8.31
N ILE A 20 9.79 -28.75 7.21
CA ILE A 20 9.27 -27.89 6.14
C ILE A 20 8.16 -26.98 6.67
N ALA A 21 7.21 -27.54 7.42
CA ALA A 21 6.14 -26.78 8.04
C ALA A 21 6.69 -25.70 8.99
N PHE A 22 7.69 -26.05 9.81
CA PHE A 22 8.33 -25.11 10.70
C PHE A 22 9.04 -23.97 9.95
N ILE A 23 9.78 -24.27 8.88
CA ILE A 23 10.43 -23.24 8.05
C ILE A 23 9.39 -22.33 7.39
N ALA A 24 8.30 -22.89 6.86
CA ALA A 24 7.23 -22.10 6.27
C ALA A 24 6.56 -21.18 7.31
N LEU A 25 6.34 -21.67 8.53
CA LEU A 25 5.82 -20.87 9.64
C LEU A 25 6.79 -19.78 10.07
N LEU A 26 8.10 -20.05 10.12
CA LEU A 26 9.11 -19.03 10.41
C LEU A 26 9.15 -17.94 9.34
N ALA A 27 9.02 -18.32 8.06
CA ALA A 27 8.93 -17.35 6.98
C ALA A 27 7.69 -16.47 7.14
N ALA A 28 6.51 -17.06 7.38
CA ALA A 28 5.27 -16.32 7.61
C ALA A 28 5.39 -15.37 8.83
N PHE A 29 5.95 -15.86 9.94
CA PHE A 29 6.20 -15.05 11.13
C PHE A 29 7.18 -13.90 10.86
N GLY A 30 8.21 -14.12 10.05
CA GLY A 30 9.15 -13.07 9.64
C GLY A 30 8.49 -11.93 8.87
N LEU A 31 7.53 -12.24 8.00
CA LEU A 31 6.74 -11.21 7.31
C LEU A 31 5.87 -10.43 8.31
N GLU A 32 5.19 -11.11 9.23
CA GLU A 32 4.31 -10.51 10.24
C GLU A 32 5.07 -9.54 11.16
N VAL A 33 6.21 -9.97 11.71
CA VAL A 33 7.02 -9.14 12.62
C VAL A 33 7.59 -7.91 11.93
N SER A 34 7.85 -7.99 10.62
CA SER A 34 8.48 -6.91 9.88
C SER A 34 7.57 -5.69 9.66
N GLN A 35 6.25 -5.82 9.89
CA GLN A 35 5.22 -4.79 9.67
C GLN A 35 5.39 -3.99 8.37
N ASN A 36 6.01 -4.59 7.35
CA ASN A 36 6.23 -3.94 6.08
C ASN A 36 4.97 -4.14 5.23
N ASP A 37 4.43 -3.05 4.70
CA ASP A 37 3.48 -3.12 3.60
C ASP A 37 4.22 -2.90 2.28
N TRP A 38 3.81 -3.60 1.24
CA TRP A 38 4.43 -3.52 -0.08
C TRP A 38 3.37 -3.18 -1.13
N ASP A 39 3.61 -2.09 -1.85
CA ASP A 39 2.83 -1.70 -3.02
C ASP A 39 3.05 -2.72 -4.14
N LEU A 40 2.02 -3.54 -4.39
CA LEU A 40 2.07 -4.59 -5.41
C LEU A 40 2.17 -4.03 -6.83
N GLN A 41 1.59 -2.85 -7.08
CA GLN A 41 1.70 -2.20 -8.38
C GLN A 41 3.13 -1.72 -8.60
N LYS A 42 3.71 -1.04 -7.60
CA LYS A 42 5.10 -0.57 -7.70
C LYS A 42 6.08 -1.73 -7.84
N LEU A 43 5.85 -2.81 -7.09
CA LEU A 43 6.66 -4.02 -7.19
C LEU A 43 6.60 -4.65 -8.57
N TRP A 44 5.43 -4.63 -9.23
CA TRP A 44 5.29 -5.14 -10.60
C TRP A 44 6.03 -4.28 -11.62
N GLU A 45 5.95 -2.95 -11.49
CA GLU A 45 6.59 -1.99 -12.38
C GLU A 45 8.12 -2.00 -12.23
N THR A 46 8.63 -1.99 -11.00
CA THR A 46 10.06 -1.80 -10.72
C THR A 46 10.81 -3.08 -10.40
N LYS A 47 10.08 -4.17 -10.05
CA LYS A 47 10.64 -5.43 -9.57
C LYS A 47 11.53 -5.27 -8.33
N SER A 48 11.36 -4.18 -7.58
CA SER A 48 12.18 -3.83 -6.42
C SER A 48 11.34 -3.78 -5.14
N PHE A 49 11.65 -4.69 -4.21
CA PHE A 49 11.01 -4.70 -2.89
C PHE A 49 11.31 -3.45 -2.05
N GLN A 50 12.50 -2.85 -2.23
CA GLN A 50 12.88 -1.64 -1.52
C GLN A 50 12.04 -0.44 -1.96
N GLU A 51 11.79 -0.31 -3.27
CA GLU A 51 10.98 0.79 -3.82
C GLU A 51 9.49 0.60 -3.58
N SER A 52 9.01 -0.65 -3.49
CA SER A 52 7.61 -0.95 -3.18
C SER A 52 7.25 -0.79 -1.70
N LYS A 53 8.21 -0.54 -0.80
CA LYS A 53 7.92 -0.47 0.63
C LYS A 53 7.06 0.76 0.93
N LEU A 54 5.85 0.52 1.42
CA LEU A 54 4.94 1.55 1.92
C LEU A 54 5.12 1.71 3.43
N SER A 55 4.99 2.94 3.91
CA SER A 55 5.05 3.28 5.33
C SER A 55 3.72 3.87 5.76
N ARG A 56 3.25 3.49 6.95
CA ARG A 56 2.02 3.99 7.57
C ARG A 56 2.33 4.83 8.79
N ASP A 57 1.38 5.65 9.20
CA ASP A 57 1.44 6.34 10.49
C ASP A 57 1.21 5.38 11.68
N THR A 58 1.27 5.91 12.90
CA THR A 58 1.05 5.15 14.14
C THR A 58 -0.36 4.54 14.23
N ALA A 59 -1.34 5.08 13.50
CA ALA A 59 -2.72 4.60 13.46
C ALA A 59 -2.96 3.56 12.35
N GLY A 60 -1.97 3.34 11.47
CA GLY A 60 -2.07 2.42 10.34
C GLY A 60 -2.67 3.06 9.09
N ASN A 61 -2.77 4.38 9.03
CA ASN A 61 -3.26 5.09 7.85
C ASN A 61 -2.14 5.37 6.84
N ILE A 62 -2.51 5.46 5.57
CA ILE A 62 -1.65 5.96 4.50
C ILE A 62 -1.90 7.46 4.40
N LEU A 63 -0.85 8.24 4.61
CA LEU A 63 -0.90 9.69 4.43
C LEU A 63 -0.40 10.02 3.02
N PHE A 64 -1.07 10.98 2.39
CA PHE A 64 -0.68 11.54 1.11
C PHE A 64 -0.21 12.96 1.33
N ASP A 65 0.77 13.43 0.56
CA ASP A 65 1.08 14.85 0.45
C ASP A 65 0.11 15.54 -0.52
N LYS A 66 0.23 16.86 -0.66
CA LYS A 66 -0.60 17.65 -1.60
C LYS A 66 -0.43 17.25 -3.08
N LEU A 67 0.60 16.48 -3.42
CA LEU A 67 0.84 15.99 -4.78
C LEU A 67 0.41 14.53 -4.95
N GLY A 68 -0.29 13.95 -3.96
CA GLY A 68 -0.77 12.58 -3.97
C GLY A 68 0.32 11.53 -3.77
N ASN A 69 1.51 11.90 -3.29
CA ASN A 69 2.56 10.92 -2.96
C ASN A 69 2.41 10.46 -1.52
N ILE A 70 2.73 9.19 -1.26
CA ILE A 70 2.69 8.62 0.07
C ILE A 70 3.78 9.25 0.94
N THR A 71 3.40 9.72 2.12
CA THR A 71 4.30 10.32 3.12
C THR A 71 4.07 9.70 4.49
N THR A 72 5.08 9.73 5.35
CA THR A 72 4.96 9.38 6.78
C THR A 72 4.90 10.61 7.67
N ASP A 73 5.04 11.80 7.09
CA ASP A 73 5.04 13.05 7.85
C ASP A 73 3.61 13.57 8.02
N SER A 74 3.04 13.30 9.20
CA SER A 74 1.72 13.81 9.61
C SER A 74 1.58 15.34 9.64
N THR A 75 2.68 16.08 9.53
CA THR A 75 2.65 17.55 9.43
C THR A 75 2.53 18.04 7.99
N LEU A 76 2.91 17.21 7.02
CA LEU A 76 2.93 17.53 5.59
C LEU A 76 1.83 16.81 4.80
N GLY A 77 1.32 15.70 5.34
CA GLY A 77 0.31 14.88 4.69
C GLY A 77 -0.87 14.54 5.57
N LYS A 78 -2.00 14.26 4.91
CA LYS A 78 -3.27 13.86 5.51
C LYS A 78 -3.74 12.55 4.90
N THR A 79 -4.77 11.93 5.45
CA THR A 79 -5.39 10.80 4.78
C THR A 79 -6.07 11.25 3.49
N ALA A 80 -6.22 10.33 2.55
CA ALA A 80 -6.84 10.62 1.26
C ALA A 80 -8.20 11.29 1.41
N ASP A 81 -8.95 10.98 2.47
CA ASP A 81 -10.31 11.45 2.72
C ASP A 81 -10.43 12.82 3.42
N GLU A 82 -9.29 13.46 3.74
CA GLU A 82 -9.24 14.75 4.45
C GLU A 82 -8.90 15.95 3.54
N TYR A 83 -8.64 15.70 2.26
CA TYR A 83 -8.27 16.73 1.29
C TYR A 83 -9.49 17.39 0.66
N ASN A 84 -9.55 18.72 0.67
CA ASN A 84 -10.60 19.52 0.04
C ASN A 84 -10.00 20.50 -0.98
N CYS A 85 -10.83 21.12 -1.81
CA CYS A 85 -10.36 22.13 -2.77
C CYS A 85 -9.60 23.30 -2.11
N ASP A 86 -9.93 23.66 -0.87
CA ASP A 86 -9.24 24.71 -0.12
C ASP A 86 -7.80 24.33 0.29
N ASP A 87 -7.42 23.05 0.21
CA ASP A 87 -6.05 22.59 0.48
C ASP A 87 -5.08 22.87 -0.67
N PHE A 88 -5.61 23.19 -1.86
CA PHE A 88 -4.84 23.39 -3.09
C PHE A 88 -4.84 24.86 -3.52
N SER A 89 -3.71 25.32 -4.04
CA SER A 89 -3.57 26.70 -4.54
C SER A 89 -4.12 26.86 -5.96
N THR A 90 -4.04 25.80 -6.75
CA THR A 90 -4.44 25.78 -8.17
C THR A 90 -5.25 24.52 -8.48
N GLN A 91 -6.07 24.62 -9.53
CA GLN A 91 -6.82 23.50 -10.08
C GLN A 91 -5.86 22.39 -10.55
N SER A 92 -4.72 22.75 -11.14
CA SER A 92 -3.71 21.79 -11.58
C SER A 92 -3.13 20.94 -10.45
N ASP A 93 -2.85 21.52 -9.28
CA ASP A 93 -2.36 20.79 -8.11
C ASP A 93 -3.42 19.82 -7.59
N ALA A 94 -4.68 20.28 -7.53
CA ALA A 94 -5.83 19.46 -7.12
C ALA A 94 -6.05 18.28 -8.10
N GLN A 95 -5.93 18.53 -9.40
CA GLN A 95 -6.08 17.52 -10.44
C GLN A 95 -5.03 16.41 -10.30
N ILE A 96 -3.76 16.76 -10.08
CA ILE A 96 -2.69 15.79 -9.89
C ILE A 96 -2.96 14.89 -8.68
N PHE A 97 -3.40 15.48 -7.58
CA PHE A 97 -3.77 14.72 -6.39
C PHE A 97 -4.95 13.78 -6.68
N PHE A 98 -6.01 14.32 -7.27
CA PHE A 98 -7.23 13.58 -7.61
C PHE A 98 -6.92 12.34 -8.45
N GLU A 99 -6.18 12.50 -9.54
CA GLU A 99 -5.83 11.40 -10.46
C GLU A 99 -4.99 10.30 -9.79
N LYS A 100 -4.07 10.67 -8.88
CA LYS A 100 -3.21 9.70 -8.20
C LYS A 100 -3.92 8.91 -7.12
N VAL A 101 -4.85 9.53 -6.39
CA VAL A 101 -5.43 8.96 -5.17
C VAL A 101 -6.72 8.18 -5.46
N GLY A 102 -7.39 8.45 -6.60
CA GLY A 102 -8.57 7.67 -6.97
C GLY A 102 -9.31 8.10 -8.23
N GLY A 103 -9.20 9.37 -8.61
CA GLY A 103 -9.94 9.98 -9.71
C GLY A 103 -11.45 9.84 -9.54
N THR A 104 -12.19 9.98 -10.63
CA THR A 104 -13.67 9.90 -10.63
C THR A 104 -14.20 8.54 -10.15
N GLY A 105 -13.39 7.48 -10.27
CA GLY A 105 -13.74 6.14 -9.78
C GLY A 105 -13.70 6.02 -8.25
N ASN A 106 -12.96 6.89 -7.56
CA ASN A 106 -12.80 6.88 -6.11
C ASN A 106 -12.63 8.31 -5.56
N ASP A 107 -13.60 9.18 -5.87
CA ASP A 107 -13.65 10.56 -5.38
C ASP A 107 -14.28 10.64 -3.99
N ILE A 108 -13.52 10.26 -2.97
CA ILE A 108 -13.99 10.19 -1.58
C ILE A 108 -14.39 11.58 -1.05
N ASN A 109 -13.70 12.64 -1.51
CA ASN A 109 -13.85 13.99 -0.95
C ASN A 109 -14.66 14.93 -1.82
N ARG A 110 -15.19 14.41 -2.94
CA ARG A 110 -15.94 15.20 -3.90
C ARG A 110 -15.10 16.37 -4.44
N LEU A 111 -13.82 16.10 -4.71
CA LEU A 111 -12.95 17.06 -5.41
C LEU A 111 -13.50 17.34 -6.82
N ASP A 112 -14.11 16.32 -7.44
CA ASP A 112 -14.82 16.38 -8.72
C ASP A 112 -16.33 16.26 -8.44
N GLY A 113 -16.93 17.40 -8.10
CA GLY A 113 -18.27 17.45 -7.52
C GLY A 113 -19.38 17.01 -8.47
N ASP A 114 -19.21 17.24 -9.77
CA ASP A 114 -20.14 16.94 -10.86
C ASP A 114 -19.73 15.71 -11.69
N LYS A 115 -18.54 15.15 -11.43
CA LYS A 115 -18.04 13.86 -11.92
C LYS A 115 -17.68 13.87 -13.39
N ASP A 116 -17.15 14.99 -13.87
CA ASP A 116 -16.72 15.13 -15.26
C ASP A 116 -15.24 14.78 -15.48
N GLY A 117 -14.50 14.56 -14.39
CA GLY A 117 -13.07 14.24 -14.38
C GLY A 117 -12.17 15.43 -14.04
N GLU A 118 -12.73 16.63 -13.86
CA GLU A 118 -11.99 17.84 -13.51
C GLU A 118 -12.18 18.18 -12.02
N ALA A 119 -11.12 18.02 -11.24
CA ALA A 119 -11.15 18.34 -9.82
C ALA A 119 -11.06 19.84 -9.58
N CYS A 120 -11.88 20.34 -8.65
CA CYS A 120 -11.79 21.68 -8.08
C CYS A 120 -11.74 22.82 -9.12
N GLU A 121 -12.61 22.75 -10.14
CA GLU A 121 -12.69 23.73 -11.25
C GLU A 121 -12.83 25.20 -10.81
N SER A 122 -13.31 25.44 -9.59
CA SER A 122 -13.41 26.79 -9.01
C SER A 122 -12.06 27.43 -8.68
N LEU A 123 -10.97 26.65 -8.63
CA LEU A 123 -9.62 27.15 -8.34
C LEU A 123 -8.99 27.79 -9.59
N PRO A 124 -8.02 28.71 -9.41
CA PRO A 124 -7.24 29.22 -10.54
C PRO A 124 -6.49 28.08 -11.24
N LEU A 125 -6.44 28.10 -12.58
CA LEU A 125 -5.74 27.08 -13.39
C LEU A 125 -4.23 26.96 -13.12
N GLY A 126 -3.63 27.94 -12.41
CA GLY A 126 -2.18 28.04 -12.24
C GLY A 126 -1.50 28.50 -13.53
N THR A 127 -0.45 29.30 -13.40
CA THR A 127 0.40 29.65 -14.55
C THR A 127 1.48 28.58 -14.68
N ASN A 128 1.39 27.75 -15.73
CA ASN A 128 2.44 26.81 -16.12
C ASN A 128 3.79 27.50 -16.37
#